data_AF-A0A1I5YSU4-F1
#
_entry.id   AF-A0A1I5YSU4-F1
#
_cell.length_a   1.000
_cell.length_b   1.000
_cell.length_c   1.000
_cell.angle_alpha   90.00
_cell.angle_beta   90.00
_cell.angle_gamma   90.00
#
_symmetry.space_group_name_H-M   'P 1'
#
loop_
_entity.id
_entity.type
_entity.pdbx_description
1 polymer ?
#
loop_
_entity_poly.entity_id
_entity_poly.type
_entity_poly.pdbx_seq_one_letter_code
_entity_poly.pdbx_strand_id
1 'polypeptide(L)'
;MKTLPSASALLLLLGLACTGCQSTGDTSSVAADLNSTNPAVAVQAQRVQELEGQVKQQEAVIDAEKSKLEAMRQQLEGAKQTLEGVKKEVRATP
;
A
#
# COMPACT_ATOMS: atom_id res chain seq x y z
N MET A 1 -35.23 -13.03 -7.56
CA MET A 1 -33.88 -13.07 -8.15
C MET A 1 -33.15 -11.80 -7.73
N LYS A 2 -32.17 -11.92 -6.83
CA LYS A 2 -31.41 -10.78 -6.28
C LYS A 2 -30.16 -10.61 -7.14
N THR A 3 -30.11 -9.56 -7.95
CA THR A 3 -28.90 -9.20 -8.71
C THR A 3 -27.97 -8.46 -7.75
N LEU A 4 -26.89 -9.12 -7.34
CA LEU A 4 -25.78 -8.45 -6.65
C LEU A 4 -25.08 -7.51 -7.65
N PRO A 5 -24.84 -6.24 -7.30
CA PRO A 5 -23.99 -5.40 -8.13
C PRO A 5 -22.56 -5.94 -8.02
N SER A 6 -22.05 -6.41 -9.15
CA SER A 6 -20.66 -6.82 -9.34
C SER A 6 -19.72 -5.72 -8.86
N ALA A 7 -18.90 -6.03 -7.86
CA ALA A 7 -17.86 -5.14 -7.32
C ALA A 7 -16.91 -4.60 -8.40
N SER A 8 -16.86 -5.24 -9.57
CA SER A 8 -16.08 -4.81 -10.73
C SER A 8 -16.57 -3.49 -11.35
N ALA A 9 -17.82 -3.08 -11.14
CA ALA A 9 -18.33 -1.81 -11.66
C ALA A 9 -17.88 -0.59 -10.85
N LEU A 10 -17.56 -0.77 -9.57
CA LEU A 10 -17.13 0.32 -8.68
C LEU A 10 -15.67 0.74 -8.96
N LEU A 11 -14.83 -0.18 -9.43
CA LEU A 11 -13.41 0.03 -9.68
C LEU A 11 -13.11 0.86 -10.95
N LEU A 12 -14.05 0.94 -11.89
CA LEU A 12 -13.87 1.64 -13.17
C LEU A 12 -14.18 3.14 -13.10
N LEU A 13 -14.84 3.62 -12.04
CA LEU A 13 -15.20 5.04 -11.88
C LEU A 13 -14.13 5.90 -11.19
N LEU A 14 -13.09 5.29 -10.63
CA LEU A 14 -11.96 6.03 -10.02
C LEU A 14 -10.81 6.35 -11.00
N GLY A 15 -10.87 5.85 -12.24
CA GLY A 15 -9.76 5.95 -13.19
C GLY A 15 -9.69 7.24 -14.02
N LEU A 16 -10.63 8.18 -13.88
CA LEU A 16 -10.82 9.26 -14.86
C LEU A 16 -10.61 10.68 -14.30
N ALA A 17 -9.60 10.89 -13.44
CA ALA A 17 -9.31 12.24 -12.91
C ALA A 17 -7.83 12.63 -12.77
N CYS A 18 -6.87 11.89 -13.35
CA CYS A 18 -5.45 12.31 -13.31
C CYS A 18 -4.78 12.26 -14.70
N THR A 19 -5.41 12.85 -15.71
CA THR A 19 -4.70 13.26 -16.93
C THR A 19 -4.32 14.73 -16.79
N GLY A 20 -3.28 15.01 -16.03
CA GLY A 20 -2.79 16.37 -15.85
C GLY A 20 -1.86 16.53 -14.67
N CYS A 21 -0.57 16.26 -14.91
CA CYS A 21 0.57 17.09 -14.53
C CYS A 21 1.81 16.21 -14.41
N GLN A 22 2.61 16.22 -15.47
CA GLN A 22 4.02 15.92 -15.39
C GLN A 22 4.64 16.98 -14.47
N SER A 23 4.82 16.68 -13.18
CA SER A 23 5.73 17.44 -12.33
C SER A 23 6.90 16.55 -12.01
N THR A 24 7.92 16.66 -12.86
CA THR A 24 9.30 16.35 -12.54
C THR A 24 9.57 16.86 -11.13
N GLY A 25 10.13 15.99 -10.29
CA GLY A 25 10.29 16.26 -8.86
C GLY A 25 11.08 17.52 -8.62
N ASP A 26 10.44 18.48 -7.95
CA ASP A 26 11.07 19.55 -7.21
C ASP A 26 10.11 19.91 -6.08
N THR A 27 10.44 19.49 -4.85
CA THR A 27 9.76 19.96 -3.62
C THR A 27 9.78 21.49 -3.48
N SER A 28 10.54 22.18 -4.33
CA SER A 28 10.56 23.63 -4.50
C SER A 28 9.25 24.21 -5.05
N SER A 29 8.41 23.45 -5.78
CA SER A 29 7.17 24.00 -6.36
C SER A 29 6.04 24.06 -5.32
N VAL A 30 5.80 22.97 -4.57
CA VAL A 30 4.76 22.94 -3.51
C VAL A 30 5.10 23.93 -2.39
N ALA A 31 6.38 24.09 -2.05
CA ALA A 31 6.81 25.08 -1.06
C ALA A 31 6.55 26.54 -1.52
N ALA A 32 6.73 26.83 -2.82
CA ALA A 32 6.38 28.13 -3.38
C ALA A 32 4.85 28.34 -3.41
N ASP A 33 4.10 27.30 -3.77
CA ASP A 33 2.63 27.36 -3.84
C ASP A 33 1.98 27.49 -2.45
N LEU A 34 2.58 26.90 -1.40
CA LEU A 34 2.18 27.09 -0.01
C LEU A 34 2.27 28.56 0.44
N ASN A 35 3.21 29.32 -0.12
CA ASN A 35 3.38 30.75 0.16
C ASN A 35 2.72 31.65 -0.90
N SER A 36 1.85 31.09 -1.75
CA SER A 36 1.18 31.84 -2.81
C SER A 36 0.26 32.93 -2.24
N THR A 37 0.26 34.09 -2.89
CA THR A 37 -0.70 35.16 -2.61
C THR A 37 -2.11 34.85 -3.12
N ASN A 38 -2.25 33.80 -3.95
CA ASN A 38 -3.54 33.27 -4.36
C ASN A 38 -4.03 32.24 -3.32
N PRO A 39 -5.12 32.52 -2.57
CA PRO A 39 -5.59 31.66 -1.49
C PRO A 39 -6.01 30.26 -1.97
N ALA A 40 -6.53 30.14 -3.20
CA ALA A 40 -6.92 28.83 -3.75
C ALA A 40 -5.69 27.94 -3.99
N VAL A 41 -4.60 28.52 -4.50
CA VAL A 41 -3.34 27.82 -4.75
C VAL A 41 -2.69 27.38 -3.43
N ALA A 42 -2.65 28.27 -2.43
CA ALA A 42 -2.12 27.94 -1.11
C ALA A 42 -2.89 26.78 -0.43
N VAL A 43 -4.23 26.79 -0.49
CA VAL A 43 -5.06 25.70 0.06
C VAL A 43 -4.82 24.39 -0.68
N GLN A 44 -4.69 24.43 -2.01
CA GLN A 44 -4.42 23.23 -2.79
C GLN A 44 -3.04 22.65 -2.46
N ALA A 45 -2.01 23.49 -2.34
CA ALA A 45 -0.66 23.09 -1.97
C ALA A 45 -0.61 22.45 -0.57
N GLN A 46 -1.36 23.01 0.38
CA GLN A 46 -1.50 22.41 1.72
C GLN A 46 -2.15 21.02 1.65
N ARG A 47 -3.15 20.85 0.80
CA ARG A 47 -3.79 19.54 0.60
C ARG A 47 -2.86 18.52 -0.04
N VAL A 48 -2.04 18.94 -1.01
CA VAL A 48 -1.01 18.08 -1.60
C VAL A 48 0.00 17.64 -0.54
N GLN A 49 0.49 18.57 0.29
CA GLN A 49 1.42 18.24 1.37
C GLN A 49 0.83 17.26 2.40
N GLU A 50 -0.45 17.43 2.74
CA GLU A 50 -1.16 16.49 3.63
C GLU A 50 -1.25 15.09 3.00
N LEU A 51 -1.62 15.02 1.71
CA LEU A 51 -1.71 13.76 0.98
C LEU A 51 -0.34 13.07 0.84
N GLU A 52 0.73 13.82 0.56
CA GLU A 52 2.09 13.28 0.54
C GLU A 52 2.49 12.67 1.89
N GLY A 53 2.10 13.32 3.00
CA GLY A 53 2.29 12.78 4.34
C GLY A 53 1.53 11.47 4.56
N GLN A 54 0.26 11.42 4.13
CA GLN A 54 -0.56 10.20 4.23
C GLN A 54 0.00 9.06 3.38
N VAL A 55 0.49 9.34 2.17
CA VAL A 55 1.11 8.34 1.29
C VAL A 55 2.36 7.75 1.96
N LYS A 56 3.27 8.59 2.48
CA LYS A 56 4.47 8.12 3.19
C LYS A 56 4.13 7.26 4.41
N GLN A 57 3.09 7.61 5.14
CA GLN A 57 2.62 6.80 6.26
C GLN A 57 2.09 5.44 5.80
N GLN A 58 1.33 5.39 4.71
CA GLN A 58 0.82 4.14 4.14
C GLN A 58 1.96 3.25 3.61
N GLU A 59 2.97 3.83 2.98
CA GLU A 59 4.18 3.11 2.55
C GLU A 59 4.87 2.42 3.74
N ALA A 60 5.05 3.13 4.85
CA ALA A 60 5.64 2.56 6.06
C ALA A 60 4.81 1.40 6.63
N VAL A 61 3.47 1.51 6.61
CA VAL A 61 2.57 0.42 7.02
C VAL A 61 2.69 -0.79 6.09
N ILE A 62 2.73 -0.55 4.77
CA ILE A 62 2.88 -1.61 3.77
C ILE A 62 4.20 -2.37 3.99
N ASP A 63 5.30 -1.66 4.23
CA ASP A 63 6.59 -2.30 4.43
C ASP A 63 6.64 -3.11 5.74
N ALA A 64 6.02 -2.63 6.82
CA ALA A 64 5.87 -3.39 8.05
C ALA A 64 5.05 -4.69 7.84
N GLU A 65 3.95 -4.62 7.09
CA GLU A 65 3.13 -5.79 6.78
C GLU A 65 3.85 -6.78 5.85
N LYS A 66 4.67 -6.30 4.90
CA LYS A 66 5.54 -7.19 4.10
C LYS A 66 6.53 -7.95 4.98
N SER A 67 7.23 -7.26 5.89
CA SER A 67 8.17 -7.92 6.80
C SER A 67 7.47 -8.95 7.69
N LYS A 68 6.27 -8.65 8.18
CA LYS A 68 5.46 -9.60 8.96
C LYS A 68 5.07 -10.82 8.12
N LEU A 69 4.68 -10.62 6.87
CA LEU A 69 4.34 -11.72 5.95
C LEU A 69 5.54 -12.62 5.68
N GLU A 70 6.73 -12.04 5.50
CA GLU A 70 7.98 -12.81 5.33
C GLU A 70 8.31 -13.65 6.57
N ALA A 71 8.20 -13.07 7.76
CA ALA A 71 8.39 -13.81 9.01
C ALA A 71 7.41 -14.99 9.13
N MET A 72 6.12 -14.78 8.82
CA MET A 72 5.13 -15.86 8.81
C MET A 72 5.44 -16.95 7.78
N ARG A 73 5.95 -16.59 6.60
CA ARG A 73 6.39 -17.58 5.59
C ARG A 73 7.54 -18.43 6.10
N GLN A 74 8.52 -17.83 6.77
CA GLN A 74 9.65 -18.56 7.36
C GLN A 74 9.17 -19.52 8.47
N GLN A 75 8.27 -19.06 9.34
CA GLN A 75 7.67 -19.91 10.38
C GLN A 75 6.91 -21.10 9.78
N LEU A 76 6.12 -20.86 8.73
CA LEU A 76 5.40 -21.92 8.03
C LEU A 76 6.35 -22.96 7.43
N GLU A 77 7.45 -22.51 6.81
CA GLU A 77 8.44 -23.41 6.22
C GLU A 77 9.16 -24.25 7.30
N GLY A 78 9.55 -23.63 8.42
CA GLY A 78 10.12 -24.36 9.56
C GLY A 78 9.14 -25.38 10.15
N ALA A 79 7.84 -25.05 10.24
CA ALA A 79 6.81 -25.96 10.70
C ALA A 79 6.64 -27.17 9.74
N LYS A 80 6.67 -26.94 8.43
CA LYS A 80 6.63 -28.03 7.42
C LYS A 80 7.82 -28.96 7.54
N GLN A 81 9.03 -28.41 7.70
CA GLN A 81 10.25 -29.20 7.87
C GLN A 81 10.19 -30.05 9.14
N THR A 82 9.71 -29.47 10.24
CA THR A 82 9.52 -30.18 11.51
C THR A 82 8.52 -31.33 11.35
N LEU A 83 7.39 -31.08 10.68
CA LEU A 83 6.38 -32.10 10.41
C LEU A 83 6.93 -33.26 9.57
N GLU A 84 7.69 -32.97 8.52
CA GLU A 84 8.34 -34.00 7.70
C GLU A 84 9.41 -34.77 8.49
N GLY A 85 10.11 -34.13 9.42
CA GLY A 85 11.01 -34.79 10.37
C GLY A 85 10.27 -35.81 11.26
N VAL A 86 9.22 -35.35 11.96
CA VAL A 86 8.39 -36.21 12.82
C VAL A 86 7.78 -37.37 12.04
N LYS A 87 7.28 -37.12 10.83
CA LYS A 87 6.71 -38.16 9.96
C LYS A 87 7.73 -39.23 9.58
N LYS A 88 9.00 -38.87 9.37
CA LYS A 88 10.08 -39.83 9.12
C LYS A 88 10.40 -40.64 10.38
N GLU A 89 10.47 -40.00 11.54
CA GLU A 89 10.73 -40.65 12.83
C GLU A 89 9.64 -41.67 13.18
N VAL A 90 8.36 -41.29 13.07
CA VAL A 90 7.21 -42.18 13.27
C VAL A 90 7.26 -43.37 12.31
N ARG A 91 7.69 -43.18 11.06
CA ARG A 91 7.83 -44.29 10.09
C ARG A 91 9.03 -45.20 10.38
N ALA A 92 10.06 -44.69 11.05
CA ALA A 92 11.27 -45.43 11.38
C ALA A 92 11.14 -46.20 12.72
N THR A 93 10.14 -45.87 13.53
CA THR A 93 9.85 -46.56 14.79
C THR A 93 8.77 -47.63 14.52
N PRO A 94 9.10 -48.94 14.64
CA PRO A 94 8.19 -50.04 14.30
C PRO A 94 6.99 -50.18 15.24
#